data_AF-A0A437SES6-F1
#
_entry.id   AF-A0A437SES6-F1
#
_cell.length_a   1.000
_cell.length_b   1.000
_cell.length_c   1.000
_cell.angle_alpha   90.00
_cell.angle_beta   90.00
_cell.angle_gamma   90.00
#
_symmetry.space_group_name_H-M   'P 1'
#
loop_
_entity.id
_entity.type
_entity.pdbx_description
1 polymer ?
#
loop_
_entity_poly.entity_id
_entity_poly.type
_entity_poly.pdbx_seq_one_letter_code
_entity_poly.pdbx_strand_id
1 'polypeptide(L)'
;MEIISNAYLSLYFSGEYQPRAHNYTKVLFGEDYVYRAGTIGTVAEKTAYGYVKGYANDHNLTIRNAEIDRLVAGCTGVKRTTGQHPGGIIVVPDYMDIFDFSPIQYPADSIGAEWRTTHFDFHSIHDNLLKLDILGHDDPTVIRMLQDLSGIDPKTIPTDDPEVMKIFSGPESLGVTEEQINCKTGTLGIPEFGTKFVRQMLEETKPTTFSELVQISGLSHGTDVWLGNANELIYNGTCTLSEVIGCRDDIMVYLIYQGLDPSLAFKIMESVRKGKGVPEEWEEDMKSNNVPGWYIDSCKKIKYMFPKAHAAAYVLMAVRIAYFKVHFALLFYAAYFTVRADDFDVEAMAKGSASIRARIDEIAQKGLDAAPKEKSLLTVLEMTLEMCERGYSFQKVDLYRSHATDFIIDGDSLIPPFNAVPGLGTNAALSIVEARKNGEFLSKEDLQQRSKVSKTIIEYLDSQGCLGDLPDQNQLSLF
;
A
#
# COMPACT_ATOMS: atom_id res chain seq x y z
N MET A 1 2.42 33.03 22.99
CA MET A 1 1.64 32.20 22.05
C MET A 1 2.54 31.01 21.74
N GLU A 2 2.37 29.93 22.48
CA GLU A 2 3.18 28.72 22.30
C GLU A 2 2.62 27.97 21.09
N ILE A 3 3.44 27.67 20.08
CA ILE A 3 2.99 26.87 18.94
C ILE A 3 2.85 25.43 19.43
N ILE A 4 1.63 25.01 19.71
CA ILE A 4 1.33 23.72 20.35
C ILE A 4 1.36 22.55 19.34
N SER A 5 1.39 22.85 18.03
CA SER A 5 1.39 21.85 16.95
C SER A 5 1.76 22.46 15.60
N ASN A 6 2.83 21.96 14.96
CA ASN A 6 3.06 22.18 13.53
C ASN A 6 2.27 21.15 12.73
N ALA A 7 1.29 21.60 11.97
CA ALA A 7 0.56 20.78 11.02
C ALA A 7 1.22 20.87 9.64
N TYR A 8 1.33 19.74 8.95
CA TYR A 8 1.78 19.67 7.57
C TYR A 8 0.63 19.25 6.66
N LEU A 9 0.62 19.78 5.43
CA LEU A 9 -0.37 19.45 4.42
C LEU A 9 0.05 18.13 3.75
N SER A 10 -0.81 17.12 3.81
CA SER A 10 -0.62 15.85 3.12
C SER A 10 -1.55 15.75 1.91
N LEU A 11 -0.96 15.48 0.75
CA LEU A 11 -1.66 15.31 -0.52
C LEU A 11 -1.22 13.98 -1.14
N TYR A 12 -2.20 13.21 -1.60
CA TYR A 12 -1.97 11.92 -2.27
C TYR A 12 -2.13 12.11 -3.77
N PHE A 13 -1.01 12.02 -4.49
CA PHE A 13 -0.96 12.01 -5.95
C PHE A 13 -0.82 10.58 -6.45
N SER A 14 -1.21 10.34 -7.70
CA SER A 14 -0.78 9.13 -8.42
C SER A 14 0.74 9.03 -8.37
N GLY A 15 1.27 7.82 -8.13
CA GLY A 15 2.72 7.57 -8.14
C GLY A 15 3.41 8.05 -9.42
N GLU A 16 2.75 7.93 -10.57
CA GLU A 16 3.24 8.39 -11.87
C GLU A 16 3.34 9.92 -11.96
N TYR A 17 2.44 10.64 -11.28
CA TYR A 17 2.38 12.10 -11.30
C TYR A 17 3.21 12.75 -10.19
N GLN A 18 3.51 12.01 -9.12
CA GLN A 18 4.19 12.51 -7.94
C GLN A 18 5.48 13.31 -8.26
N PRO A 19 6.39 12.85 -9.15
CA PRO A 19 7.60 13.62 -9.49
C PRO A 19 7.29 14.98 -10.13
N ARG A 20 6.23 15.07 -10.94
CA ARG A 20 5.78 16.32 -11.56
C ARG A 20 5.25 17.30 -10.52
N ALA A 21 4.48 16.80 -9.56
CA ALA A 21 3.99 17.61 -8.44
C ALA A 21 5.15 18.14 -7.57
N HIS A 22 6.16 17.30 -7.30
CA HIS A 22 7.39 17.77 -6.64
C HIS A 22 8.06 18.88 -7.43
N ASN A 23 8.34 18.67 -8.72
CA ASN A 23 9.04 19.65 -9.56
C ASN A 23 8.29 20.97 -9.69
N TYR A 24 6.96 20.96 -9.66
CA TYR A 24 6.19 22.20 -9.67
C TYR A 24 6.45 23.08 -8.44
N THR A 25 6.83 22.50 -7.29
CA THR A 25 7.23 23.30 -6.12
C THR A 25 8.49 24.14 -6.36
N LYS A 26 9.43 23.65 -7.19
CA LYS A 26 10.61 24.45 -7.61
C LYS A 26 10.19 25.68 -8.42
N VAL A 27 9.17 25.55 -9.25
CA VAL A 27 8.62 26.67 -10.03
C VAL A 27 7.92 27.68 -9.10
N LEU A 28 7.17 27.19 -8.11
CA LEU A 28 6.40 28.04 -7.19
C LEU A 28 7.28 28.82 -6.21
N PHE A 29 8.28 28.17 -5.62
CA PHE A 29 9.09 28.74 -4.54
C PHE A 29 10.50 29.15 -4.98
N GLY A 30 11.01 28.61 -6.09
CA GLY A 30 12.40 28.73 -6.53
C GLY A 30 13.24 27.51 -6.14
N GLU A 31 14.19 27.13 -7.00
CA GLU A 31 14.99 25.89 -6.86
C GLU A 31 15.86 25.83 -5.60
N ASP A 32 16.24 26.99 -5.05
CA ASP A 32 17.05 27.11 -3.83
C ASP A 32 16.20 27.26 -2.55
N TYR A 33 14.87 27.30 -2.66
CA TYR A 33 13.96 27.43 -1.51
C TYR A 33 13.17 26.15 -1.22
N VAL A 34 13.41 25.08 -1.98
CA VAL A 34 12.79 23.78 -1.75
C VAL A 34 13.81 22.64 -1.79
N TYR A 35 13.73 21.77 -0.80
CA TYR A 35 14.60 20.60 -0.69
C TYR A 35 13.77 19.35 -0.41
N ARG A 36 14.22 18.21 -0.91
CA ARG A 36 13.61 16.94 -0.52
C ARG A 36 14.08 16.61 0.91
N ALA A 37 13.17 16.22 1.80
CA ALA A 37 13.60 15.76 3.12
C ALA A 37 14.50 14.52 2.97
N GLY A 38 15.69 14.56 3.57
CA GLY A 38 16.62 13.42 3.58
C GLY A 38 16.19 12.33 4.56
N THR A 39 16.68 11.11 4.35
CA THR A 39 16.54 10.00 5.30
C THR A 39 17.89 9.35 5.58
N ILE A 40 18.06 8.81 6.78
CA ILE A 40 19.26 8.09 7.20
C ILE A 40 18.87 6.62 7.37
N GLY A 41 19.38 5.78 6.47
CA GLY A 41 19.19 4.34 6.54
C GLY A 41 20.12 3.72 7.56
N THR A 42 19.58 3.11 8.61
CA THR A 42 20.35 2.45 9.67
C THR A 42 20.32 0.94 9.53
N VAL A 43 21.26 0.26 10.20
CA VAL A 43 21.23 -1.19 10.33
C VAL A 43 20.05 -1.58 11.24
N ALA A 44 19.01 -2.17 10.66
CA ALA A 44 17.92 -2.78 11.40
C ALA A 44 18.27 -4.22 11.83
N GLU A 45 17.52 -4.77 12.78
CA GLU A 45 17.78 -6.08 13.41
C GLU A 45 18.00 -7.22 12.41
N LYS A 46 17.13 -7.35 11.40
CA LYS A 46 17.26 -8.38 10.36
C LYS A 46 18.57 -8.26 9.58
N THR A 47 19.02 -7.04 9.30
CA THR A 47 20.31 -6.80 8.61
C THR A 47 21.48 -7.13 9.52
N ALA A 48 21.43 -6.67 10.78
CA ALA A 48 22.44 -6.97 11.78
C ALA A 48 22.59 -8.49 11.99
N TYR A 49 21.49 -9.24 12.03
CA TYR A 49 21.51 -10.70 12.12
C TYR A 49 22.25 -11.33 10.94
N GLY A 50 21.99 -10.84 9.72
CA GLY A 50 22.72 -11.25 8.52
C GLY A 50 24.23 -10.97 8.62
N TYR A 51 24.63 -9.81 9.12
CA TYR A 51 26.05 -9.46 9.32
C TYR A 51 26.73 -10.36 10.35
N VAL A 52 26.10 -10.57 11.51
CA VAL A 52 26.65 -11.41 12.59
C VAL A 52 26.82 -12.85 12.12
N LYS A 53 25.82 -13.41 11.42
CA LYS A 53 25.90 -14.77 10.86
C LYS A 53 26.93 -14.88 9.74
N GLY A 54 27.00 -13.89 8.85
CA GLY A 54 28.02 -13.82 7.80
C GLY A 54 29.42 -13.82 8.40
N TYR A 55 29.68 -12.93 9.37
CA TYR A 55 30.95 -12.86 10.08
C TYR A 55 31.31 -14.18 10.78
N ALA A 56 30.36 -14.80 11.48
CA ALA A 56 30.58 -16.07 12.15
C ALA A 56 30.95 -17.18 11.16
N ASN A 57 30.29 -17.24 10.00
CA ASN A 57 30.62 -18.19 8.94
C ASN A 57 32.01 -17.95 8.37
N ASP A 58 32.35 -16.70 8.03
CA ASP A 58 33.66 -16.33 7.47
C ASP A 58 34.82 -16.67 8.42
N HIS A 59 34.56 -16.64 9.74
CA HIS A 59 35.54 -16.94 10.78
C HIS A 59 35.42 -18.35 11.37
N ASN A 60 34.55 -19.21 10.81
CA ASN A 60 34.27 -20.57 11.30
C ASN A 60 33.93 -20.62 12.81
N LEU A 61 33.16 -19.63 13.29
CA LEU A 61 32.78 -19.52 14.69
C LEU A 61 31.40 -20.15 14.94
N THR A 62 31.33 -21.07 15.89
CA THR A 62 30.06 -21.57 16.41
C THR A 62 29.65 -20.73 17.63
N ILE A 63 28.78 -19.75 17.40
CA ILE A 63 28.26 -18.85 18.45
C ILE A 63 26.85 -19.24 18.88
N ARG A 64 26.57 -19.13 20.18
CA ARG A 64 25.25 -19.40 20.77
C ARG A 64 24.27 -18.28 20.40
N ASN A 65 22.98 -18.60 20.30
CA ASN A 65 21.94 -17.61 19.96
C ASN A 65 21.96 -16.38 20.88
N ALA A 66 22.16 -16.56 22.20
CA ALA A 66 22.25 -15.42 23.11
C ALA A 66 23.41 -14.44 22.79
N GLU A 67 24.54 -14.94 22.28
CA GLU A 67 25.64 -14.08 21.83
C GLU A 67 25.33 -13.45 20.47
N ILE A 68 24.64 -14.17 19.58
CA ILE A 68 24.13 -13.59 18.32
C ILE A 68 23.22 -12.41 18.64
N ASP A 69 22.24 -12.58 19.52
CA ASP A 69 21.26 -11.54 19.85
C ASP A 69 21.93 -10.30 20.46
N ARG A 70 22.92 -10.51 21.35
CA ARG A 70 23.74 -9.43 21.90
C ARG A 70 24.53 -8.70 20.81
N LEU A 71 25.20 -9.43 19.91
CA LEU A 71 25.98 -8.83 18.82
C LEU A 71 25.08 -8.06 17.85
N VAL A 72 23.91 -8.62 17.53
CA VAL A 72 22.88 -7.97 16.72
C VAL A 72 22.48 -6.65 17.34
N ALA A 73 22.13 -6.64 18.63
CA ALA A 73 21.78 -5.42 19.36
C ALA A 73 22.93 -4.39 19.39
N GLY A 74 24.19 -4.84 19.38
CA GLY A 74 25.36 -3.95 19.30
C GLY A 74 25.60 -3.34 17.91
N CYS A 75 25.01 -3.91 16.86
CA CYS A 75 25.15 -3.43 15.48
C CYS A 75 23.98 -2.55 15.02
N THR A 76 22.82 -2.62 15.68
CA THR A 76 21.62 -1.89 15.26
C THR A 76 21.76 -0.38 15.46
N GLY A 77 21.11 0.40 14.60
CA GLY A 77 21.13 1.87 14.67
C GLY A 77 22.34 2.54 14.01
N VAL A 78 23.40 1.78 13.69
CA VAL A 78 24.54 2.31 12.94
C VAL A 78 24.10 2.79 11.55
N LYS A 79 24.51 3.99 11.14
CA LYS A 79 24.25 4.52 9.79
C LYS A 79 24.86 3.61 8.73
N ARG A 80 24.08 3.27 7.70
CA ARG A 80 24.50 2.47 6.54
C ARG A 80 24.41 3.25 5.23
N THR A 81 23.33 4.01 5.01
CA THR A 81 23.08 4.76 3.77
C THR A 81 22.33 6.06 4.04
N THR A 82 22.19 6.91 3.02
CA THR A 82 21.24 8.03 2.99
C THR A 82 20.22 7.83 1.86
N GLY A 83 19.06 8.45 1.97
CA GLY A 83 17.98 8.32 1.01
C GLY A 83 17.06 9.53 0.97
N GLN A 84 15.86 9.33 0.42
CA GLN A 84 14.85 10.37 0.26
C GLN A 84 13.61 10.04 1.11
N HIS A 85 12.98 11.07 1.66
CA HIS A 85 11.64 10.94 2.24
C HIS A 85 10.63 10.60 1.13
N PRO A 86 9.62 9.74 1.40
CA PRO A 86 8.67 9.30 0.37
C PRO A 86 7.92 10.41 -0.37
N GLY A 87 7.77 11.60 0.22
CA GLY A 87 7.10 12.73 -0.45
C GLY A 87 7.32 14.11 0.16
N GLY A 88 8.22 14.24 1.14
CA GLY A 88 8.29 15.44 1.98
C GLY A 88 9.16 16.51 1.36
N ILE A 89 8.58 17.64 0.97
CA ILE A 89 9.32 18.81 0.48
C ILE A 89 9.42 19.83 1.61
N ILE A 90 10.65 20.20 1.95
CA ILE A 90 10.99 21.23 2.94
C ILE A 90 11.00 22.57 2.22
N VAL A 91 10.26 23.54 2.76
CA VAL A 91 10.16 24.90 2.21
C VAL A 91 10.95 25.85 3.10
N VAL A 92 11.93 26.54 2.51
CA VAL A 92 12.78 27.53 3.18
C VAL A 92 12.17 28.92 2.96
N PRO A 93 11.93 29.71 4.03
CA PRO A 93 11.48 31.10 3.86
C PRO A 93 12.49 31.93 3.06
N ASP A 94 12.00 32.87 2.26
CA ASP A 94 12.83 33.73 1.39
C ASP A 94 13.79 34.66 2.14
N TYR A 95 13.51 34.90 3.43
CA TYR A 95 14.32 35.69 4.34
C TYR A 95 15.35 34.88 5.16
N MET A 96 15.47 33.56 4.92
CA MET A 96 16.42 32.65 5.60
C MET A 96 17.21 31.83 4.58
N ASP A 97 18.28 31.17 5.04
CA ASP A 97 19.05 30.22 4.25
C ASP A 97 18.82 28.78 4.76
N ILE A 98 18.86 27.77 3.88
CA ILE A 98 18.81 26.36 4.30
C ILE A 98 19.92 26.03 5.31
N PHE A 99 21.08 26.69 5.22
CA PHE A 99 22.22 26.48 6.11
C PHE A 99 21.99 26.97 7.54
N ASP A 100 20.93 27.77 7.78
CA ASP A 100 20.48 28.11 9.14
C ASP A 100 19.84 26.90 9.85
N PHE A 101 19.45 25.86 9.10
CA PHE A 101 18.70 24.70 9.60
C PHE A 101 19.42 23.37 9.39
N SER A 102 20.01 23.14 8.21
CA SER A 102 20.64 21.87 7.87
C SER A 102 21.65 22.01 6.74
N PRO A 103 22.76 21.24 6.76
CA PRO A 103 23.51 21.01 5.53
C PRO A 103 22.63 20.34 4.46
N ILE A 104 23.11 20.35 3.22
CA ILE A 104 22.45 19.69 2.09
C ILE A 104 23.38 18.65 1.46
N GLN A 105 22.80 17.64 0.81
CA GLN A 105 23.55 16.62 0.07
C GLN A 105 22.71 16.04 -1.07
N TYR A 106 23.24 15.05 -1.77
CA TYR A 106 22.45 14.18 -2.64
C TYR A 106 22.07 12.88 -1.92
N PRO A 107 20.90 12.30 -2.23
CA PRO A 107 20.51 11.02 -1.69
C PRO A 107 21.43 9.91 -2.21
N ALA A 108 21.93 9.06 -1.31
CA ALA A 108 22.90 8.00 -1.62
C ALA A 108 24.13 8.50 -2.40
N ASP A 109 24.51 9.77 -2.22
CA ASP A 109 25.61 10.46 -2.91
C ASP A 109 25.54 10.38 -4.45
N SER A 110 24.33 10.22 -4.99
CA SER A 110 24.10 10.15 -6.45
C SER A 110 24.20 11.55 -7.08
N ILE A 111 25.42 11.90 -7.50
CA ILE A 111 25.71 13.14 -8.23
C ILE A 111 24.95 13.11 -9.55
N GLY A 112 23.96 13.99 -9.69
CA GLY A 112 23.05 14.05 -10.85
C GLY A 112 21.59 13.70 -10.51
N ALA A 113 21.28 13.34 -9.27
CA ALA A 113 19.90 13.24 -8.82
C ALA A 113 19.18 14.60 -8.98
N GLU A 114 17.92 14.55 -9.41
CA GLU A 114 17.11 15.75 -9.69
C GLU A 114 16.86 16.62 -8.46
N TRP A 115 16.94 16.03 -7.26
CA TRP A 115 16.69 16.69 -5.99
C TRP A 115 17.89 16.62 -5.06
N ARG A 116 18.23 17.78 -4.47
CA ARG A 116 19.08 17.87 -3.28
C ARG A 116 18.23 17.54 -2.06
N THR A 117 18.83 16.87 -1.08
CA THR A 117 18.20 16.49 0.18
C THR A 117 18.78 17.24 1.36
N THR A 118 17.97 17.49 2.39
CA THR A 118 18.48 17.92 3.70
C THR A 118 19.39 16.82 4.29
N HIS A 119 20.48 17.21 4.95
CA HIS A 119 21.39 16.26 5.60
C HIS A 119 20.79 15.71 6.89
N PHE A 120 20.12 16.57 7.65
CA PHE A 120 19.26 16.14 8.73
C PHE A 120 17.96 15.57 8.18
N ASP A 121 17.45 14.52 8.84
CA ASP A 121 16.10 14.06 8.57
C ASP A 121 15.06 15.07 9.05
N PHE A 122 13.82 14.93 8.58
CA PHE A 122 12.74 15.84 8.95
C PHE A 122 12.45 15.85 10.46
N HIS A 123 12.66 14.72 11.17
CA HIS A 123 12.42 14.66 12.61
C HIS A 123 13.29 15.66 13.38
N SER A 124 14.53 15.85 12.92
CA SER A 124 15.49 16.76 13.55
C SER A 124 15.18 18.24 13.33
N ILE A 125 14.36 18.58 12.31
CA ILE A 125 14.00 19.97 11.92
C ILE A 125 12.49 20.20 11.88
N HIS A 126 11.71 19.31 12.50
CA HIS A 126 10.23 19.30 12.47
C HIS A 126 9.63 20.63 12.96
N ASP A 127 10.28 21.26 13.92
CA ASP A 127 9.78 22.47 14.57
C ASP A 127 10.28 23.78 13.94
N ASN A 128 11.09 23.68 12.88
CA ASN A 128 11.77 24.82 12.28
C ASN A 128 11.23 25.21 10.91
N LEU A 129 10.93 24.22 10.06
CA LEU A 129 10.53 24.43 8.67
C LEU A 129 9.22 23.73 8.35
N LEU A 130 8.43 24.36 7.48
CA LEU A 130 7.20 23.76 6.95
C LEU A 130 7.54 22.65 5.96
N LYS A 131 6.73 21.59 6.00
CA LYS A 131 6.82 20.44 5.09
C LYS A 131 5.53 20.29 4.30
N LEU A 132 5.68 20.12 2.98
CA LEU A 132 4.61 19.65 2.09
C LEU A 132 4.78 18.14 1.89
N ASP A 133 3.85 17.34 2.39
CA ASP A 133 3.84 15.90 2.14
C ASP A 133 3.10 15.62 0.82
N ILE A 134 3.84 15.63 -0.28
CA ILE A 134 3.37 15.29 -1.62
C ILE A 134 3.66 13.80 -1.83
N LEU A 135 2.74 12.95 -1.38
CA LEU A 135 2.89 11.49 -1.35
C LEU A 135 2.40 10.84 -2.64
N GLY A 136 3.00 9.71 -3.02
CA GLY A 136 2.53 8.83 -4.07
C GLY A 136 1.60 7.78 -3.48
N HIS A 137 0.50 7.48 -4.18
CA HIS A 137 -0.49 6.49 -3.77
C HIS A 137 -1.18 5.88 -4.99
N ASP A 138 -1.67 4.66 -4.85
CA ASP A 138 -2.30 3.93 -5.94
C ASP A 138 -3.78 4.27 -6.11
N ASP A 139 -4.50 4.58 -5.03
CA ASP A 139 -5.92 4.98 -5.09
C ASP A 139 -6.22 6.05 -6.16
N PRO A 140 -5.48 7.17 -6.25
CA PRO A 140 -5.66 8.13 -7.33
C PRO A 140 -5.45 7.54 -8.73
N THR A 141 -4.47 6.65 -8.91
CA THR A 141 -4.19 5.98 -10.19
C THR A 141 -5.32 5.01 -10.55
N VAL A 142 -5.76 4.18 -9.61
CA VAL A 142 -6.86 3.22 -9.80
C VAL A 142 -8.15 3.95 -10.17
N ILE A 143 -8.55 4.96 -9.39
CA ILE A 143 -9.81 5.66 -9.65
C ILE A 143 -9.75 6.47 -10.96
N ARG A 144 -8.57 6.97 -11.33
CA ARG A 144 -8.34 7.63 -12.62
C ARG A 144 -8.52 6.65 -13.78
N MET A 145 -7.91 5.48 -13.72
CA MET A 145 -8.08 4.43 -14.73
C MET A 145 -9.54 3.98 -14.84
N LEU A 146 -10.23 3.81 -13.71
CA LEU A 146 -11.65 3.47 -13.68
C LEU A 146 -12.52 4.56 -14.34
N GLN A 147 -12.23 5.83 -14.07
CA GLN A 147 -12.88 6.95 -14.75
C GLN A 147 -12.61 6.94 -16.26
N ASP A 148 -11.35 6.74 -16.67
CA ASP A 148 -10.97 6.76 -18.09
C ASP A 148 -11.57 5.59 -18.88
N LEU A 149 -11.72 4.42 -18.26
CA LEU A 149 -12.34 3.25 -18.87
C LEU A 149 -13.87 3.32 -18.91
N SER A 150 -14.50 3.90 -17.89
CA SER A 150 -15.98 3.92 -17.77
C SER A 150 -16.64 5.18 -18.29
N GLY A 151 -15.91 6.31 -18.33
CA GLY A 151 -16.48 7.65 -18.54
C GLY A 151 -17.27 8.20 -17.35
N ILE A 152 -17.33 7.48 -16.21
CA ILE A 152 -18.09 7.91 -15.02
C ILE A 152 -17.22 8.84 -14.17
N ASP A 153 -17.76 10.01 -13.80
CA ASP A 153 -17.11 10.89 -12.82
C ASP A 153 -17.19 10.27 -11.42
N PRO A 154 -16.06 9.92 -10.77
CA PRO A 154 -16.07 9.33 -9.44
C PRO A 154 -16.75 10.18 -8.37
N LYS A 155 -16.88 11.50 -8.60
CA LYS A 155 -17.56 12.41 -7.67
C LYS A 155 -19.08 12.21 -7.63
N THR A 156 -19.67 11.60 -8.64
CA THR A 156 -21.12 11.34 -8.69
C THR A 156 -21.50 9.99 -8.06
N ILE A 157 -20.52 9.19 -7.62
CA ILE A 157 -20.77 7.89 -7.01
C ILE A 157 -21.40 8.07 -5.61
N PRO A 158 -22.55 7.44 -5.34
CA PRO A 158 -23.19 7.48 -4.02
C PRO A 158 -22.33 6.79 -2.95
N THR A 159 -22.34 7.33 -1.74
CA THR A 159 -21.61 6.76 -0.59
C THR A 159 -22.45 5.80 0.25
N ASP A 160 -23.70 5.57 -0.16
CA ASP A 160 -24.75 4.82 0.53
C ASP A 160 -25.48 3.84 -0.41
N ASP A 161 -24.88 3.49 -1.55
CA ASP A 161 -25.42 2.45 -2.44
C ASP A 161 -25.54 1.12 -1.69
N PRO A 162 -26.77 0.56 -1.54
CA PRO A 162 -26.99 -0.64 -0.73
C PRO A 162 -26.24 -1.87 -1.23
N GLU A 163 -26.06 -2.03 -2.56
CA GLU A 163 -25.33 -3.18 -3.11
C GLU A 163 -23.82 -3.03 -2.93
N VAL A 164 -23.32 -1.79 -3.00
CA VAL A 164 -21.91 -1.50 -2.69
C VAL A 164 -21.62 -1.72 -1.21
N MET A 165 -22.49 -1.25 -0.31
CA MET A 165 -22.27 -1.38 1.13
C MET A 165 -22.35 -2.83 1.62
N LYS A 166 -23.15 -3.68 0.97
CA LYS A 166 -23.24 -5.12 1.30
C LYS A 166 -21.90 -5.85 1.19
N ILE A 167 -21.00 -5.44 0.30
CA ILE A 167 -19.71 -6.13 0.13
C ILE A 167 -18.85 -6.12 1.40
N PHE A 168 -19.06 -5.14 2.28
CA PHE A 168 -18.35 -5.04 3.56
C PHE A 168 -18.83 -6.04 4.61
N SER A 169 -19.95 -6.72 4.37
CA SER A 169 -20.52 -7.72 5.28
C SER A 169 -20.68 -9.11 4.66
N GLY A 170 -20.61 -9.24 3.32
CA GLY A 170 -20.76 -10.51 2.62
C GLY A 170 -20.45 -10.41 1.12
N PRO A 171 -20.28 -11.53 0.39
CA PRO A 171 -19.97 -11.53 -1.04
C PRO A 171 -21.21 -11.54 -1.95
N GLU A 172 -22.43 -11.49 -1.42
CA GLU A 172 -23.66 -11.74 -2.17
C GLU A 172 -23.85 -10.76 -3.34
N SER A 173 -23.54 -9.48 -3.14
CA SER A 173 -23.61 -8.45 -4.19
C SER A 173 -22.57 -8.64 -5.30
N LEU A 174 -21.60 -9.54 -5.12
CA LEU A 174 -20.65 -9.94 -6.16
C LEU A 174 -21.15 -11.12 -7.00
N GLY A 175 -22.24 -11.79 -6.59
CA GLY A 175 -22.82 -12.94 -7.28
C GLY A 175 -22.10 -14.27 -7.03
N VAL A 176 -21.33 -14.37 -5.94
CA VAL A 176 -20.53 -15.56 -5.58
C VAL A 176 -20.74 -15.94 -4.11
N THR A 177 -20.49 -17.20 -3.75
CA THR A 177 -20.54 -17.66 -2.35
C THR A 177 -19.21 -17.49 -1.63
N GLU A 178 -19.23 -17.56 -0.29
CA GLU A 178 -18.03 -17.49 0.53
C GLU A 178 -17.03 -18.61 0.18
N GLU A 179 -17.52 -19.81 -0.10
CA GLU A 179 -16.72 -20.99 -0.49
C GLU A 179 -16.12 -20.85 -1.90
N GLN A 180 -16.81 -20.13 -2.80
CA GLN A 180 -16.27 -19.89 -4.13
C GLN A 180 -15.00 -19.05 -4.06
N ILE A 181 -14.96 -18.03 -3.21
CA ILE A 181 -13.84 -17.08 -3.16
C ILE A 181 -12.94 -17.24 -1.94
N ASN A 182 -13.19 -18.26 -1.11
CA ASN A 182 -12.51 -18.50 0.16
C ASN A 182 -12.50 -17.25 1.07
N CYS A 183 -13.60 -16.49 1.08
CA CYS A 183 -13.70 -15.23 1.82
C CYS A 183 -15.15 -14.91 2.18
N LYS A 184 -15.39 -14.53 3.45
CA LYS A 184 -16.73 -14.20 3.96
C LYS A 184 -17.19 -12.78 3.68
N THR A 185 -16.34 -11.94 3.09
CA THR A 185 -16.69 -10.56 2.72
C THR A 185 -16.40 -10.35 1.24
N GLY A 186 -17.05 -9.38 0.61
CA GLY A 186 -16.77 -8.97 -0.75
C GLY A 186 -15.66 -7.93 -0.87
N THR A 187 -14.76 -7.79 0.11
CA THR A 187 -13.78 -6.67 0.17
C THR A 187 -12.39 -6.97 -0.38
N LEU A 188 -12.16 -8.16 -0.96
CA LEU A 188 -10.88 -8.46 -1.63
C LEU A 188 -10.48 -7.34 -2.62
N GLY A 189 -9.24 -6.86 -2.53
CA GLY A 189 -8.72 -5.80 -3.40
C GLY A 189 -9.26 -4.39 -3.16
N ILE A 190 -10.18 -4.19 -2.20
CA ILE A 190 -10.58 -2.86 -1.74
C ILE A 190 -9.46 -2.31 -0.84
N PRO A 191 -8.99 -1.06 -1.06
CA PRO A 191 -7.94 -0.47 -0.23
C PRO A 191 -8.33 -0.49 1.25
N GLU A 192 -7.36 -0.82 2.10
CA GLU A 192 -7.49 -1.10 3.54
C GLU A 192 -8.33 -2.34 3.89
N PHE A 193 -9.56 -2.41 3.37
CA PHE A 193 -10.56 -3.40 3.75
C PHE A 193 -10.28 -4.82 3.22
N GLY A 194 -9.48 -4.97 2.17
CA GLY A 194 -9.15 -6.28 1.59
C GLY A 194 -8.11 -7.09 2.38
N THR A 195 -7.43 -6.49 3.35
CA THR A 195 -6.42 -7.20 4.15
C THR A 195 -7.06 -8.27 5.03
N LYS A 196 -6.35 -9.37 5.32
CA LYS A 196 -6.87 -10.46 6.16
C LYS A 196 -7.33 -9.96 7.54
N PHE A 197 -6.56 -9.04 8.13
CA PHE A 197 -6.87 -8.44 9.42
C PHE A 197 -8.18 -7.63 9.39
N VAL A 198 -8.35 -6.76 8.40
CA VAL A 198 -9.56 -5.93 8.31
C VAL A 198 -10.78 -6.76 7.90
N ARG A 199 -10.61 -7.77 7.04
CA ARG A 199 -11.68 -8.73 6.73
C ARG A 199 -12.21 -9.44 7.96
N GLN A 200 -11.33 -9.89 8.86
CA GLN A 200 -11.77 -10.48 10.13
C GLN A 200 -12.56 -9.47 10.98
N MET A 201 -12.09 -8.22 11.05
CA MET A 201 -12.80 -7.16 11.76
C MET A 201 -14.20 -6.90 11.17
N LEU A 202 -14.32 -6.91 9.84
CA LEU A 202 -15.60 -6.77 9.13
C LEU A 202 -16.55 -7.94 9.42
N GLU A 203 -16.05 -9.17 9.46
CA GLU A 203 -16.84 -10.36 9.82
C GLU A 203 -17.47 -10.24 11.21
N GLU A 204 -16.72 -9.67 12.16
CA GLU A 204 -17.14 -9.48 13.55
C GLU A 204 -18.07 -8.27 13.73
N THR A 205 -17.89 -7.21 12.93
CA THR A 205 -18.58 -5.92 13.12
C THR A 205 -19.75 -5.66 12.17
N LYS A 206 -19.74 -6.28 10.97
CA LYS A 206 -20.79 -6.17 9.93
C LYS A 206 -21.32 -4.74 9.71
N PRO A 207 -20.44 -3.79 9.33
CA PRO A 207 -20.83 -2.40 9.16
C PRO A 207 -21.85 -2.25 8.03
N THR A 208 -22.81 -1.35 8.24
CA THR A 208 -23.90 -1.04 7.29
C THR A 208 -23.89 0.41 6.83
N THR A 209 -23.16 1.28 7.51
CA THR A 209 -23.11 2.72 7.22
C THR A 209 -21.70 3.20 6.90
N PHE A 210 -21.61 4.32 6.16
CA PHE A 210 -20.33 4.98 5.88
C PHE A 210 -19.58 5.35 7.16
N SER A 211 -20.29 5.82 8.20
CA SER A 211 -19.65 6.21 9.46
C SER A 211 -19.06 5.00 10.21
N GLU A 212 -19.69 3.83 10.14
CA GLU A 212 -19.13 2.60 10.71
C GLU A 212 -17.88 2.14 9.95
N LEU A 213 -17.83 2.34 8.62
CA LEU A 213 -16.60 2.11 7.86
C LEU A 213 -15.48 3.07 8.26
N VAL A 214 -15.79 4.34 8.55
CA VAL A 214 -14.81 5.31 9.08
C VAL A 214 -14.30 4.87 10.45
N GLN A 215 -15.18 4.37 11.30
CA GLN A 215 -14.82 3.81 12.62
C GLN A 215 -13.87 2.62 12.46
N ILE A 216 -14.20 1.66 11.60
CA ILE A 216 -13.36 0.48 11.32
C ILE A 216 -12.04 0.86 10.66
N SER A 217 -12.04 1.84 9.76
CA SER A 217 -10.81 2.38 9.16
C SER A 217 -9.88 2.93 10.25
N GLY A 218 -10.40 3.66 11.23
CA GLY A 218 -9.60 4.09 12.36
C GLY A 218 -9.09 2.93 13.24
N LEU A 219 -9.97 1.99 13.59
CA LEU A 219 -9.66 0.84 14.45
C LEU A 219 -8.65 -0.14 13.85
N SER A 220 -8.62 -0.24 12.52
CA SER A 220 -7.71 -1.12 11.78
C SER A 220 -6.29 -0.57 11.63
N HIS A 221 -6.06 0.70 11.98
CA HIS A 221 -4.80 1.39 11.76
C HIS A 221 -4.13 1.78 13.08
N GLY A 222 -3.32 0.87 13.60
CA GLY A 222 -2.48 1.11 14.77
C GLY A 222 -2.32 -0.13 15.63
N THR A 223 -1.12 -0.34 16.17
CA THR A 223 -0.89 -1.40 17.16
C THR A 223 -1.68 -1.11 18.43
N ASP A 224 -2.28 -2.15 19.01
CA ASP A 224 -3.08 -2.12 20.24
C ASP A 224 -4.32 -1.20 20.18
N VAL A 225 -4.85 -0.94 18.97
CA VAL A 225 -6.14 -0.25 18.78
C VAL A 225 -7.30 -1.24 18.81
N TRP A 226 -7.26 -2.25 17.94
CA TRP A 226 -8.28 -3.31 17.89
C TRP A 226 -7.94 -4.47 18.84
N LEU A 227 -6.88 -5.24 18.51
CA LEU A 227 -6.50 -6.46 19.23
C LEU A 227 -6.07 -6.14 20.66
N GLY A 228 -6.65 -6.85 21.63
CA GLY A 228 -6.36 -6.66 23.06
C GLY A 228 -6.92 -5.35 23.62
N ASN A 229 -7.80 -4.68 22.88
CA ASN A 229 -8.36 -3.38 23.24
C ASN A 229 -9.82 -3.27 22.79
N ALA A 230 -10.13 -2.57 21.69
CA ALA A 230 -11.52 -2.34 21.28
C ALA A 230 -12.29 -3.65 21.04
N ASN A 231 -11.64 -4.70 20.53
CA ASN A 231 -12.29 -5.99 20.30
C ASN A 231 -12.77 -6.64 21.61
N GLU A 232 -11.96 -6.60 22.67
CA GLU A 232 -12.30 -7.14 23.99
C GLU A 232 -13.42 -6.32 24.65
N LEU A 233 -13.39 -4.99 24.52
CA LEU A 233 -14.42 -4.11 25.07
C LEU A 233 -15.80 -4.41 24.45
N ILE A 234 -15.84 -4.62 23.14
CA ILE A 234 -17.06 -5.00 22.41
C ILE A 234 -17.49 -6.41 22.79
N TYR A 235 -16.57 -7.38 22.78
CA TYR A 235 -16.86 -8.78 23.12
C TYR A 235 -17.42 -8.93 24.55
N ASN A 236 -16.87 -8.19 25.51
CA ASN A 236 -17.30 -8.21 26.91
C ASN A 236 -18.60 -7.42 27.15
N GLY A 237 -19.19 -6.80 26.12
CA GLY A 237 -20.37 -5.95 26.24
C GLY A 237 -20.14 -4.70 27.09
N THR A 238 -18.88 -4.25 27.22
CA THR A 238 -18.52 -3.05 27.99
C THR A 238 -18.95 -1.78 27.26
N CYS A 239 -18.86 -1.78 25.93
CA CYS A 239 -19.35 -0.71 25.06
C CYS A 239 -19.69 -1.26 23.67
N THR A 240 -20.33 -0.45 22.83
CA THR A 240 -20.68 -0.79 21.45
C THR A 240 -19.63 -0.32 20.43
N LEU A 241 -19.73 -0.75 19.17
CA LEU A 241 -18.81 -0.34 18.10
C LEU A 241 -18.78 1.18 17.89
N SER A 242 -19.91 1.86 18.08
CA SER A 242 -19.99 3.33 17.97
C SER A 242 -19.37 4.07 19.16
N GLU A 243 -19.09 3.37 20.27
CA GLU A 243 -18.57 3.96 21.51
C GLU A 243 -17.07 3.73 21.71
N VAL A 244 -16.46 2.76 21.02
CA VAL A 244 -15.01 2.55 21.09
C VAL A 244 -14.24 3.71 20.44
N ILE A 245 -12.97 3.87 20.84
CA ILE A 245 -12.09 4.93 20.33
C ILE A 245 -11.63 4.57 18.91
N GLY A 246 -12.31 5.10 17.90
CA GLY A 246 -11.99 4.84 16.49
C GLY A 246 -11.05 5.86 15.87
N CYS A 247 -11.19 7.14 16.22
CA CYS A 247 -10.30 8.20 15.74
C CYS A 247 -9.81 9.06 16.91
N ARG A 248 -8.66 9.73 16.73
CA ARG A 248 -8.12 10.63 17.77
C ARG A 248 -9.14 11.72 18.15
N ASP A 249 -9.88 12.24 17.17
CA ASP A 249 -10.85 13.32 17.34
C ASP A 249 -11.95 12.93 18.33
N ASP A 250 -12.34 11.65 18.37
CA ASP A 250 -13.36 11.16 19.29
C ASP A 250 -12.87 11.24 20.75
N ILE A 251 -11.57 11.13 21.01
CA ILE A 251 -10.98 11.35 22.36
C ILE A 251 -11.19 12.79 22.80
N MET A 252 -10.79 13.75 21.96
CA MET A 252 -10.90 15.17 22.30
C MET A 252 -12.37 15.56 22.51
N VAL A 253 -13.25 15.18 21.59
CA VAL A 253 -14.68 15.52 21.66
C VAL A 253 -15.34 14.89 22.89
N TYR A 254 -15.05 13.62 23.17
CA TYR A 254 -15.59 12.93 24.34
C TYR A 254 -15.12 13.56 25.65
N LEU A 255 -13.83 13.88 25.79
CA LEU A 255 -13.31 14.49 27.02
C LEU A 255 -13.87 15.89 27.27
N ILE A 256 -14.05 16.69 26.22
CA ILE A 256 -14.73 17.99 26.33
C ILE A 256 -16.19 17.79 26.77
N TYR A 257 -16.88 16.80 26.20
CA TYR A 257 -18.24 16.47 26.59
C TYR A 257 -18.36 16.04 28.06
N GLN A 258 -17.35 15.34 28.60
CA GLN A 258 -17.28 14.98 30.01
C GLN A 258 -16.91 16.15 30.95
N GLY A 259 -16.52 17.31 30.39
CA GLY A 259 -16.26 18.53 31.15
C GLY A 259 -14.79 18.91 31.30
N LEU A 260 -13.86 18.19 30.67
CA LEU A 260 -12.43 18.56 30.69
C LEU A 260 -12.19 19.85 29.89
N ASP A 261 -11.17 20.62 30.30
CA ASP A 261 -10.70 21.78 29.56
C ASP A 261 -10.31 21.37 28.11
N PRO A 262 -10.74 22.12 27.07
CA PRO A 262 -10.44 21.78 25.68
C PRO A 262 -8.95 21.72 25.35
N SER A 263 -8.10 22.54 25.98
CA SER A 263 -6.65 22.46 25.76
C SER A 263 -6.06 21.20 26.38
N LEU A 264 -6.55 20.76 27.53
CA LEU A 264 -6.13 19.49 28.15
C LEU A 264 -6.62 18.29 27.33
N ALA A 265 -7.89 18.29 26.91
CA ALA A 265 -8.44 17.25 26.03
C ALA A 265 -7.64 17.10 24.73
N PHE A 266 -7.23 18.22 24.12
CA PHE A 266 -6.35 18.22 22.95
C PHE A 266 -4.97 17.60 23.25
N LYS A 267 -4.35 17.95 24.39
CA LYS A 267 -3.05 17.37 24.80
C LYS A 267 -3.14 15.87 25.04
N ILE A 268 -4.21 15.41 25.71
CA ILE A 268 -4.47 13.98 25.93
C ILE A 268 -4.62 13.26 24.59
N MET A 269 -5.46 13.77 23.68
CA MET A 269 -5.61 13.23 22.33
C MET A 269 -4.26 13.11 21.59
N GLU A 270 -3.46 14.18 21.56
CA GLU A 270 -2.18 14.19 20.86
C GLU A 270 -1.13 13.27 21.50
N SER A 271 -1.20 13.03 22.81
CA SER A 271 -0.35 12.06 23.50
C SER A 271 -0.73 10.62 23.14
N VAL A 272 -2.02 10.29 23.27
CA VAL A 272 -2.55 8.94 23.02
C VAL A 272 -2.33 8.52 21.57
N ARG A 273 -2.65 9.39 20.60
CA ARG A 273 -2.47 9.07 19.16
C ARG A 273 -1.00 8.86 18.76
N LYS A 274 -0.05 9.32 19.58
CA LYS A 274 1.41 9.12 19.41
C LYS A 274 1.95 7.96 20.24
N GLY A 275 1.08 7.19 20.90
CA GLY A 275 1.49 6.06 21.73
C GLY A 275 2.22 6.45 23.01
N LYS A 276 2.09 7.70 23.46
CA LYS A 276 2.73 8.20 24.70
C LYS A 276 1.89 7.92 25.95
N GLY A 277 0.69 7.37 25.78
CA GLY A 277 -0.23 7.04 26.87
C GLY A 277 -0.82 8.27 27.55
N VAL A 278 -1.27 8.06 28.79
CA VAL A 278 -1.89 9.08 29.65
C VAL A 278 -1.08 9.15 30.95
N PRO A 279 -0.43 10.29 31.27
CA PRO A 279 0.23 10.52 32.56
C PRO A 279 -0.75 10.49 33.74
N GLU A 280 -0.26 10.14 34.93
CA GLU A 280 -1.06 9.97 36.15
C GLU A 280 -1.91 11.20 36.50
N GLU A 281 -1.35 12.41 36.37
CA GLU A 281 -2.06 13.68 36.56
C GLU A 281 -3.29 13.80 35.64
N TRP A 282 -3.15 13.45 34.36
CA TRP A 282 -4.25 13.52 33.41
C TRP A 282 -5.30 12.44 33.67
N GLU A 283 -4.91 11.29 34.23
CA GLU A 283 -5.87 10.27 34.64
C GLU A 283 -6.74 10.72 35.81
N GLU A 284 -6.18 11.45 36.77
CA GLU A 284 -6.93 12.00 37.89
C GLU A 284 -7.96 13.03 37.40
N ASP A 285 -7.58 13.87 36.45
CA ASP A 285 -8.49 14.82 35.79
C ASP A 285 -9.61 14.09 35.02
N MET A 286 -9.27 13.04 34.27
CA MET A 286 -10.25 12.20 33.56
C MET A 286 -11.23 11.54 34.54
N LYS A 287 -10.74 10.94 35.62
CA LYS A 287 -11.58 10.31 36.67
C LYS A 287 -12.48 11.31 37.37
N SER A 288 -11.97 12.50 37.70
CA SER A 288 -12.72 13.58 38.35
C SER A 288 -13.86 14.11 37.50
N ASN A 289 -13.77 13.95 36.17
CA ASN A 289 -14.81 14.29 35.21
C ASN A 289 -15.62 13.04 34.77
N ASN A 290 -15.67 11.99 35.58
CA ASN A 290 -16.49 10.79 35.35
C ASN A 290 -16.13 9.99 34.08
N VAL A 291 -14.90 10.13 33.55
CA VAL A 291 -14.44 9.25 32.47
C VAL A 291 -14.28 7.83 33.01
N PRO A 292 -14.92 6.81 32.40
CA PRO A 292 -14.82 5.43 32.88
C PRO A 292 -13.40 4.89 32.84
N GLY A 293 -13.06 4.04 33.82
CA GLY A 293 -11.72 3.43 33.91
C GLY A 293 -11.32 2.66 32.64
N TRP A 294 -12.26 1.94 32.03
CA TRP A 294 -12.00 1.19 30.78
C TRP A 294 -11.56 2.11 29.63
N TYR A 295 -12.07 3.35 29.58
CA TYR A 295 -11.73 4.33 28.54
C TYR A 295 -10.30 4.82 28.74
N ILE A 296 -9.91 5.11 29.98
CA ILE A 296 -8.55 5.50 30.36
C ILE A 296 -7.56 4.37 30.02
N ASP A 297 -7.91 3.13 30.35
CA ASP A 297 -7.07 1.97 30.05
C ASP A 297 -6.93 1.73 28.54
N SER A 298 -8.00 1.95 27.78
CA SER A 298 -7.96 1.91 26.31
C SER A 298 -7.00 2.95 25.74
N CYS A 299 -7.05 4.20 26.23
CA CYS A 299 -6.13 5.28 25.85
C CYS A 299 -4.66 4.94 26.09
N LYS A 300 -4.33 4.19 27.15
CA LYS A 300 -2.95 3.80 27.47
C LYS A 300 -2.39 2.72 26.54
N LYS A 301 -3.26 1.90 25.94
CA LYS A 301 -2.86 0.80 25.06
C LYS A 301 -2.42 1.30 23.68
N ILE A 302 -3.23 2.17 23.07
CA ILE A 302 -3.08 2.70 21.72
C ILE A 302 -1.64 3.16 21.45
N LYS A 303 -1.01 2.64 20.38
CA LYS A 303 0.34 3.06 19.94
C LYS A 303 0.32 4.10 18.83
N TYR A 304 -0.74 4.10 18.02
CA TYR A 304 -0.94 5.03 16.92
C TYR A 304 -2.44 5.11 16.62
N MET A 305 -2.94 6.27 16.20
CA MET A 305 -4.36 6.45 15.87
C MET A 305 -4.55 7.49 14.77
N PHE A 306 -5.46 7.21 13.85
CA PHE A 306 -5.82 8.12 12.75
C PHE A 306 -6.61 9.36 13.20
N PRO A 307 -6.43 10.50 12.51
CA PRO A 307 -7.43 11.56 12.48
C PRO A 307 -8.65 11.15 11.64
N LYS A 308 -9.84 11.56 12.08
CA LYS A 308 -11.13 11.23 11.45
C LYS A 308 -11.21 11.67 9.99
N ALA A 309 -10.62 12.81 9.66
CA ALA A 309 -10.56 13.31 8.29
C ALA A 309 -9.77 12.38 7.35
N HIS A 310 -8.71 11.73 7.85
CA HIS A 310 -7.92 10.79 7.07
C HIS A 310 -8.68 9.47 6.85
N ALA A 311 -9.27 8.92 7.91
CA ALA A 311 -10.15 7.75 7.81
C ALA A 311 -11.30 8.00 6.81
N ALA A 312 -11.99 9.14 6.92
CA ALA A 312 -13.07 9.51 5.99
C ALA A 312 -12.60 9.64 4.54
N ALA A 313 -11.42 10.21 4.29
CA ALA A 313 -10.87 10.32 2.95
C ALA A 313 -10.58 8.94 2.32
N TYR A 314 -10.00 8.02 3.10
CA TYR A 314 -9.70 6.65 2.66
C TYR A 314 -10.96 5.84 2.43
N VAL A 315 -11.93 5.90 3.34
CA VAL A 315 -13.23 5.23 3.18
C VAL A 315 -13.97 5.76 1.94
N LEU A 316 -13.92 7.06 1.68
CA LEU A 316 -14.50 7.61 0.44
C LEU A 316 -13.84 7.03 -0.82
N MET A 317 -12.51 6.84 -0.83
CA MET A 317 -11.84 6.19 -1.96
C MET A 317 -12.23 4.71 -2.07
N ALA A 318 -12.24 4.00 -0.95
CA ALA A 318 -12.64 2.59 -0.88
C ALA A 318 -14.06 2.37 -1.42
N VAL A 319 -15.03 3.19 -1.01
CA VAL A 319 -16.42 3.11 -1.49
C VAL A 319 -16.53 3.44 -2.98
N ARG A 320 -15.77 4.44 -3.46
CA ARG A 320 -15.72 4.75 -4.89
C ARG A 320 -15.18 3.58 -5.72
N ILE A 321 -14.12 2.92 -5.26
CA ILE A 321 -13.55 1.75 -5.93
C ILE A 321 -14.50 0.55 -5.83
N ALA A 322 -15.14 0.36 -4.67
CA ALA A 322 -16.14 -0.67 -4.43
C ALA A 322 -17.34 -0.57 -5.38
N TYR A 323 -17.76 0.65 -5.73
CA TYR A 323 -18.79 0.87 -6.74
C TYR A 323 -18.45 0.21 -8.09
N PHE A 324 -17.21 0.36 -8.56
CA PHE A 324 -16.76 -0.33 -9.77
C PHE A 324 -16.61 -1.84 -9.56
N LYS A 325 -16.19 -2.29 -8.37
CA LYS A 325 -16.13 -3.72 -8.07
C LYS A 325 -17.50 -4.40 -8.22
N VAL A 326 -18.56 -3.77 -7.74
CA VAL A 326 -19.93 -4.31 -7.82
C VAL A 326 -20.48 -4.18 -9.22
N HIS A 327 -20.52 -2.96 -9.76
CA HIS A 327 -21.28 -2.65 -10.98
C HIS A 327 -20.49 -2.78 -12.29
N PHE A 328 -19.15 -2.76 -12.23
CA PHE A 328 -18.24 -2.77 -13.40
C PHE A 328 -17.04 -3.69 -13.16
N ALA A 329 -17.31 -4.94 -12.81
CA ALA A 329 -16.32 -5.89 -12.30
C ALA A 329 -15.05 -6.01 -13.15
N LEU A 330 -15.17 -6.14 -14.48
CA LEU A 330 -14.01 -6.21 -15.38
C LEU A 330 -13.11 -4.97 -15.35
N LEU A 331 -13.70 -3.77 -15.25
CA LEU A 331 -12.93 -2.52 -15.14
C LEU A 331 -12.19 -2.48 -13.80
N PHE A 332 -12.85 -2.92 -12.72
CA PHE A 332 -12.22 -3.05 -11.42
C PHE A 332 -11.03 -4.01 -11.44
N TYR A 333 -11.19 -5.21 -12.00
CA TYR A 333 -10.10 -6.18 -12.09
C TYR A 333 -8.96 -5.68 -13.00
N ALA A 334 -9.27 -5.10 -14.15
CA ALA A 334 -8.26 -4.52 -15.04
C ALA A 334 -7.43 -3.44 -14.31
N ALA A 335 -8.10 -2.53 -13.59
CA ALA A 335 -7.43 -1.49 -12.82
C ALA A 335 -6.62 -2.05 -11.64
N TYR A 336 -7.17 -3.05 -10.92
CA TYR A 336 -6.47 -3.70 -9.82
C TYR A 336 -5.18 -4.37 -10.28
N PHE A 337 -5.25 -5.22 -11.32
CA PHE A 337 -4.09 -5.97 -11.79
C PHE A 337 -3.07 -5.10 -12.53
N THR A 338 -3.49 -3.97 -13.11
CA THR A 338 -2.57 -3.02 -13.76
C THR A 338 -1.81 -2.17 -12.75
N VAL A 339 -2.48 -1.72 -11.69
CA VAL A 339 -1.92 -0.66 -10.81
C VAL A 339 -1.36 -1.21 -9.50
N ARG A 340 -2.00 -2.21 -8.88
CA ARG A 340 -1.68 -2.64 -7.51
C ARG A 340 -0.92 -3.97 -7.41
N ALA A 341 -1.08 -4.84 -8.39
CA ALA A 341 -0.55 -6.20 -8.34
C ALA A 341 0.79 -6.30 -9.05
N ASP A 342 1.77 -6.92 -8.40
CA ASP A 342 3.14 -7.08 -8.94
C ASP A 342 3.57 -8.54 -9.13
N ASP A 343 2.97 -9.48 -8.39
CA ASP A 343 3.35 -10.89 -8.38
C ASP A 343 2.26 -11.76 -9.00
N PHE A 344 2.54 -12.30 -10.19
CA PHE A 344 1.57 -13.08 -10.98
C PHE A 344 2.04 -14.51 -11.24
N ASP A 345 1.07 -15.41 -11.39
CA ASP A 345 1.22 -16.75 -11.94
C ASP A 345 0.32 -16.84 -13.20
N VAL A 346 0.79 -16.24 -14.29
CA VAL A 346 0.00 -16.08 -15.52
C VAL A 346 -0.43 -17.42 -16.13
N GLU A 347 0.31 -18.49 -15.85
CA GLU A 347 -0.06 -19.85 -16.26
C GLU A 347 -1.26 -20.37 -15.46
N ALA A 348 -1.20 -20.27 -14.13
CA ALA A 348 -2.33 -20.67 -13.29
C ALA A 348 -3.58 -19.83 -13.58
N MET A 349 -3.41 -18.52 -13.78
CA MET A 349 -4.49 -17.59 -14.13
C MET A 349 -5.19 -17.98 -15.43
N ALA A 350 -4.43 -18.27 -16.50
CA ALA A 350 -4.99 -18.68 -17.79
C ALA A 350 -5.69 -20.05 -17.75
N LYS A 351 -5.33 -20.93 -16.81
CA LYS A 351 -6.00 -22.23 -16.60
C LYS A 351 -7.29 -22.13 -15.78
N GLY A 352 -7.55 -20.99 -15.14
CA GLY A 352 -8.79 -20.70 -14.41
C GLY A 352 -8.86 -21.27 -12.99
N SER A 353 -10.05 -21.21 -12.38
CA SER A 353 -10.27 -21.36 -10.93
C SER A 353 -9.61 -22.58 -10.29
N ALA A 354 -9.69 -23.76 -10.92
CA ALA A 354 -9.13 -24.98 -10.33
C ALA A 354 -7.60 -24.91 -10.17
N SER A 355 -6.90 -24.35 -11.16
CA SER A 355 -5.44 -24.16 -11.10
C SER A 355 -5.06 -23.08 -10.09
N ILE A 356 -5.85 -22.00 -10.04
CA ILE A 356 -5.66 -20.90 -9.09
C ILE A 356 -5.82 -21.40 -7.65
N ARG A 357 -6.89 -22.15 -7.34
CA ARG A 357 -7.12 -22.76 -6.03
C ARG A 357 -5.97 -23.66 -5.60
N ALA A 358 -5.48 -24.52 -6.49
CA ALA A 358 -4.36 -25.41 -6.18
C ALA A 358 -3.10 -24.62 -5.78
N ARG A 359 -2.81 -23.49 -6.44
CA ARG A 359 -1.69 -22.61 -6.09
C ARG A 359 -1.91 -21.88 -4.76
N ILE A 360 -3.14 -21.42 -4.51
CA ILE A 360 -3.53 -20.83 -3.22
C ILE A 360 -3.30 -21.85 -2.09
N ASP A 361 -3.77 -23.08 -2.24
CA ASP A 361 -3.65 -24.14 -1.23
C ASP A 361 -2.19 -24.52 -0.97
N GLU A 362 -1.36 -24.60 -2.00
CA GLU A 362 0.08 -24.87 -1.86
C GLU A 362 0.78 -23.79 -1.01
N ILE A 363 0.47 -22.51 -1.25
CA ILE A 363 1.06 -21.41 -0.48
C ILE A 363 0.48 -21.39 0.94
N ALA A 364 -0.82 -21.63 1.10
CA ALA A 364 -1.48 -21.67 2.39
C ALA A 364 -0.93 -22.79 3.30
N GLN A 365 -0.59 -23.96 2.75
CA GLN A 365 0.01 -25.07 3.48
C GLN A 365 1.38 -24.72 4.10
N LYS A 366 2.11 -23.76 3.51
CA LYS A 366 3.38 -23.27 4.07
C LYS A 366 3.18 -22.33 5.26
N GLY A 367 1.97 -21.78 5.46
CA GLY A 367 1.65 -20.92 6.59
C GLY A 367 2.63 -19.76 6.78
N LEU A 368 3.26 -19.69 7.96
CA LEU A 368 4.23 -18.65 8.29
C LEU A 368 5.56 -18.79 7.53
N ASP A 369 5.90 -20.01 7.08
CA ASP A 369 7.13 -20.33 6.36
C ASP A 369 7.09 -19.92 4.87
N ALA A 370 5.93 -19.51 4.36
CA ALA A 370 5.81 -18.97 3.00
C ALA A 370 6.73 -17.75 2.80
N ALA A 371 7.45 -17.74 1.69
CA ALA A 371 8.37 -16.66 1.35
C ALA A 371 7.59 -15.34 1.14
N PRO A 372 8.22 -14.16 1.34
CA PRO A 372 7.56 -12.87 1.14
C PRO A 372 6.89 -12.74 -0.24
N LYS A 373 7.57 -13.20 -1.29
CA LYS A 373 7.04 -13.19 -2.66
C LYS A 373 5.81 -14.10 -2.84
N GLU A 374 5.77 -15.23 -2.14
CA GLU A 374 4.61 -16.12 -2.16
C GLU A 374 3.42 -15.52 -1.42
N LYS A 375 3.67 -14.78 -0.33
CA LYS A 375 2.62 -14.03 0.39
C LYS A 375 2.04 -12.90 -0.46
N SER A 376 2.87 -12.20 -1.22
CA SER A 376 2.41 -11.21 -2.22
C SER A 376 1.60 -11.87 -3.33
N LEU A 377 2.12 -12.96 -3.93
CA LEU A 377 1.41 -13.74 -4.94
C LEU A 377 0.06 -14.25 -4.45
N LEU A 378 -0.04 -14.75 -3.22
CA LEU A 378 -1.29 -15.23 -2.64
C LEU A 378 -2.38 -14.14 -2.65
N THR A 379 -2.01 -12.89 -2.36
CA THR A 379 -2.94 -11.75 -2.37
C THR A 379 -3.48 -11.49 -3.77
N VAL A 380 -2.64 -11.61 -4.80
CA VAL A 380 -3.06 -11.50 -6.20
C VAL A 380 -3.92 -12.70 -6.60
N LEU A 381 -3.55 -13.91 -6.18
CA LEU A 381 -4.30 -15.12 -6.49
C LEU A 381 -5.71 -15.12 -5.91
N GLU A 382 -5.90 -14.63 -4.68
CA GLU A 382 -7.23 -14.44 -4.07
C GLU A 382 -8.14 -13.57 -4.98
N MET A 383 -7.59 -12.52 -5.59
CA MET A 383 -8.30 -11.66 -6.55
C MET A 383 -8.56 -12.34 -7.89
N THR A 384 -7.60 -13.11 -8.40
CA THR A 384 -7.79 -13.84 -9.65
C THR A 384 -8.86 -14.93 -9.52
N LEU A 385 -8.93 -15.59 -8.36
CA LEU A 385 -9.98 -16.57 -8.07
C LEU A 385 -11.35 -15.90 -8.03
N GLU A 386 -11.48 -14.79 -7.30
CA GLU A 386 -12.74 -14.03 -7.24
C GLU A 386 -13.20 -13.61 -8.65
N MET A 387 -12.30 -13.07 -9.47
CA MET A 387 -12.61 -12.71 -10.85
C MET A 387 -13.13 -13.91 -11.66
N CYS A 388 -12.48 -15.07 -11.55
CA CYS A 388 -12.90 -16.27 -12.27
C CYS A 388 -14.25 -16.82 -11.79
N GLU A 389 -14.50 -16.83 -10.48
CA GLU A 389 -15.76 -17.31 -9.91
C GLU A 389 -16.94 -16.38 -10.23
N ARG A 390 -16.67 -15.11 -10.53
CA ARG A 390 -17.66 -14.15 -11.05
C ARG A 390 -17.96 -14.31 -12.55
N GLY A 391 -17.35 -15.30 -13.21
CA GLY A 391 -17.62 -15.65 -14.61
C GLY A 391 -16.65 -15.04 -15.63
N TYR A 392 -15.61 -14.35 -15.19
CA TYR A 392 -14.58 -13.79 -16.08
C TYR A 392 -13.37 -14.74 -16.21
N SER A 393 -12.42 -14.40 -17.08
CA SER A 393 -11.24 -15.25 -17.32
C SER A 393 -9.99 -14.47 -17.67
N PHE A 394 -8.84 -15.14 -17.64
CA PHE A 394 -7.59 -14.61 -18.18
C PHE A 394 -7.24 -15.33 -19.47
N GLN A 395 -6.80 -14.54 -20.46
CA GLN A 395 -6.15 -15.10 -21.64
C GLN A 395 -4.67 -15.32 -21.35
N LYS A 396 -3.98 -15.98 -22.27
CA LYS A 396 -2.52 -16.03 -22.28
C LYS A 396 -1.97 -14.66 -22.69
N VAL A 397 -0.69 -14.45 -22.41
CA VAL A 397 0.05 -13.35 -23.05
C VAL A 397 -0.05 -13.53 -24.56
N ASP A 398 -0.39 -12.46 -25.25
CA ASP A 398 -0.56 -12.40 -26.71
C ASP A 398 0.45 -11.43 -27.30
N LEU A 399 1.28 -11.93 -28.21
CA LEU A 399 2.39 -11.17 -28.80
C LEU A 399 1.96 -9.83 -29.43
N TYR A 400 0.76 -9.75 -29.98
CA TYR A 400 0.27 -8.60 -30.72
C TYR A 400 -0.81 -7.80 -29.97
N ARG A 401 -1.43 -8.39 -28.96
CA ARG A 401 -2.52 -7.74 -28.19
C ARG A 401 -2.12 -7.34 -26.77
N SER A 402 -1.22 -8.07 -26.12
CA SER A 402 -0.75 -7.71 -24.77
C SER A 402 -0.11 -6.33 -24.76
N HIS A 403 -0.38 -5.55 -23.72
CA HIS A 403 0.30 -4.29 -23.45
C HIS A 403 1.66 -4.53 -22.75
N ALA A 404 2.45 -3.48 -22.59
CA ALA A 404 3.69 -3.57 -21.83
C ALA A 404 3.42 -3.77 -20.33
N THR A 405 2.46 -3.02 -19.79
CA THR A 405 2.20 -2.89 -18.35
C THR A 405 0.75 -3.09 -17.94
N ASP A 406 -0.19 -3.04 -18.89
CA ASP A 406 -1.61 -2.89 -18.57
C ASP A 406 -2.38 -4.17 -18.93
N PHE A 407 -3.27 -4.58 -18.05
CA PHE A 407 -4.23 -5.63 -18.35
C PHE A 407 -5.31 -5.08 -19.29
N ILE A 408 -5.43 -5.69 -20.47
CA ILE A 408 -6.37 -5.25 -21.50
C ILE A 408 -7.66 -6.06 -21.42
N ILE A 409 -8.80 -5.37 -21.41
CA ILE A 409 -10.13 -5.98 -21.46
C ILE A 409 -10.42 -6.47 -22.88
N ASP A 410 -10.81 -7.74 -22.99
CA ASP A 410 -11.23 -8.36 -24.24
C ASP A 410 -12.43 -9.29 -24.00
N GLY A 411 -13.62 -8.81 -24.34
CA GLY A 411 -14.88 -9.49 -24.01
C GLY A 411 -14.99 -9.71 -22.49
N ASP A 412 -15.19 -10.97 -22.10
CA ASP A 412 -15.27 -11.38 -20.68
C ASP A 412 -13.92 -11.79 -20.08
N SER A 413 -12.81 -11.38 -20.70
CA SER A 413 -11.45 -11.75 -20.29
C SER A 413 -10.52 -10.57 -20.12
N LEU A 414 -9.42 -10.80 -19.41
CA LEU A 414 -8.25 -9.92 -19.39
C LEU A 414 -7.06 -10.57 -20.10
N ILE A 415 -6.41 -9.81 -20.97
CA ILE A 415 -5.14 -10.18 -21.60
C ILE A 415 -4.01 -9.63 -20.71
N PRO A 416 -3.15 -10.50 -20.13
CA PRO A 416 -2.07 -10.06 -19.27
C PRO A 416 -0.99 -9.29 -20.06
N PRO A 417 -0.36 -8.28 -19.45
CA PRO A 417 0.77 -7.56 -20.04
C PRO A 417 2.05 -8.39 -20.03
N PHE A 418 3.04 -7.96 -20.81
CA PHE A 418 4.34 -8.62 -20.82
C PHE A 418 5.06 -8.54 -19.48
N ASN A 419 4.95 -7.44 -18.73
CA ASN A 419 5.63 -7.31 -17.42
C ASN A 419 5.05 -8.21 -16.32
N ALA A 420 3.90 -8.87 -16.55
CA ALA A 420 3.36 -9.91 -15.66
C ALA A 420 4.08 -11.26 -15.83
N VAL A 421 4.89 -11.43 -16.89
CA VAL A 421 5.68 -12.64 -17.12
C VAL A 421 6.84 -12.71 -16.12
N PRO A 422 7.01 -13.84 -15.39
CA PRO A 422 8.11 -13.99 -14.45
C PRO A 422 9.49 -13.72 -15.09
N GLY A 423 10.22 -12.75 -14.54
CA GLY A 423 11.55 -12.36 -15.01
C GLY A 423 11.55 -11.35 -16.18
N LEU A 424 10.39 -10.90 -16.64
CA LEU A 424 10.24 -9.90 -17.69
C LEU A 424 9.91 -8.54 -17.07
N GLY A 425 10.92 -7.69 -16.86
CA GLY A 425 10.73 -6.36 -16.28
C GLY A 425 10.12 -5.34 -17.26
N THR A 426 9.61 -4.22 -16.73
CA THR A 426 8.92 -3.16 -17.49
C THR A 426 9.69 -2.66 -18.71
N ASN A 427 11.01 -2.48 -18.62
CA ASN A 427 11.81 -2.03 -19.78
C ASN A 427 11.83 -3.06 -20.92
N ALA A 428 11.91 -4.34 -20.60
CA ALA A 428 11.85 -5.40 -21.61
C ALA A 428 10.44 -5.48 -22.22
N ALA A 429 9.40 -5.31 -21.42
CA ALA A 429 8.01 -5.25 -21.89
C ALA A 429 7.77 -4.10 -22.88
N LEU A 430 8.26 -2.90 -22.53
CA LEU A 430 8.20 -1.72 -23.41
C LEU A 430 8.97 -1.95 -24.71
N SER A 431 10.14 -2.60 -24.63
CA SER A 431 10.97 -2.94 -25.79
C SER A 431 10.26 -3.88 -26.76
N ILE A 432 9.51 -4.89 -26.28
CA ILE A 432 8.69 -5.76 -27.13
C ILE A 432 7.61 -4.95 -27.86
N VAL A 433 6.86 -4.14 -27.13
CA VAL A 433 5.78 -3.32 -27.68
C VAL A 433 6.29 -2.29 -28.68
N GLU A 434 7.46 -1.71 -28.44
CA GLU A 434 8.09 -0.78 -29.37
C GLU A 434 8.62 -1.50 -30.62
N ALA A 435 9.27 -2.66 -30.44
CA ALA A 435 9.77 -3.46 -31.54
C ALA A 435 8.66 -3.86 -32.52
N ARG A 436 7.49 -4.32 -32.02
CA ARG A 436 6.37 -4.75 -32.88
C ARG A 436 5.71 -3.62 -33.68
N LYS A 437 5.88 -2.35 -33.27
CA LYS A 437 5.40 -1.20 -34.08
C LYS A 437 6.17 -1.08 -35.39
N ASN A 438 7.41 -1.57 -35.44
CA ASN A 438 8.29 -1.55 -36.61
C ASN A 438 8.09 -2.79 -37.51
N GLY A 439 6.92 -3.42 -37.47
CA GLY A 439 6.58 -4.61 -38.24
C GLY A 439 6.40 -5.86 -37.37
N GLU A 440 5.69 -6.85 -37.90
CA GLU A 440 5.49 -8.14 -37.23
C GLU A 440 6.82 -8.85 -36.96
N PHE A 441 6.82 -9.77 -36.00
CA PHE A 441 7.97 -10.63 -35.75
C PHE A 441 7.95 -11.79 -36.71
N LEU A 442 9.09 -12.03 -37.37
CA LEU A 442 9.19 -13.06 -38.42
C LEU A 442 9.60 -14.43 -37.86
N SER A 443 10.31 -14.43 -36.74
CA SER A 443 10.79 -15.63 -36.05
C SER A 443 11.00 -15.35 -34.56
N LYS A 444 11.20 -16.42 -33.76
CA LYS A 444 11.57 -16.29 -32.35
C LYS A 444 12.90 -15.56 -32.16
N GLU A 445 13.87 -15.80 -33.06
CA GLU A 445 15.13 -15.08 -33.10
C GLU A 445 14.93 -13.58 -33.41
N ASP A 446 14.06 -13.24 -34.36
CA ASP A 446 13.76 -11.85 -34.72
C ASP A 446 13.16 -11.09 -33.53
N LEU A 447 12.19 -11.71 -32.85
CA LEU A 447 11.64 -11.18 -31.60
C LEU A 447 12.75 -10.95 -30.56
N GLN A 448 13.61 -11.95 -30.35
CA GLN A 448 14.69 -11.86 -29.37
C GLN A 448 15.65 -10.70 -29.68
N GLN A 449 16.10 -10.59 -30.93
CA GLN A 449 17.06 -9.56 -31.34
C GLN A 449 16.48 -8.16 -31.26
N ARG A 450 15.26 -7.95 -31.77
CA ARG A 450 14.62 -6.63 -31.84
C ARG A 450 14.17 -6.11 -30.48
N SER A 451 13.65 -7.00 -29.63
CA SER A 451 13.17 -6.62 -28.30
C SER A 451 14.23 -6.73 -27.20
N LYS A 452 15.39 -7.35 -27.48
CA LYS A 452 16.48 -7.57 -26.52
C LYS A 452 16.07 -8.38 -25.27
N VAL A 453 15.05 -9.22 -25.40
CA VAL A 453 14.63 -10.12 -24.31
C VAL A 453 15.58 -11.30 -24.18
N SER A 454 15.68 -11.85 -22.97
CA SER A 454 16.57 -12.99 -22.72
C SER A 454 16.02 -14.27 -23.36
N LYS A 455 16.92 -15.24 -23.62
CA LYS A 455 16.53 -16.55 -24.16
C LYS A 455 15.53 -17.26 -23.25
N THR A 456 15.70 -17.16 -21.94
CA THR A 456 14.79 -17.75 -20.93
C THR A 456 13.36 -17.21 -21.06
N ILE A 457 13.21 -15.93 -21.40
CA ILE A 457 11.87 -15.34 -21.62
C ILE A 457 11.25 -15.85 -22.92
N ILE A 458 12.03 -15.99 -23.99
CA ILE A 458 11.54 -16.59 -25.25
C ILE A 458 11.08 -18.03 -25.01
N GLU A 459 11.91 -18.84 -24.34
CA GLU A 459 11.58 -20.23 -23.99
C GLU A 459 10.31 -20.30 -23.12
N TYR A 460 10.16 -19.37 -22.17
CA TYR A 460 8.95 -19.28 -21.35
C TYR A 460 7.71 -18.99 -22.21
N LEU A 461 7.73 -17.94 -23.02
CA LEU A 461 6.62 -17.57 -23.90
C LEU A 461 6.26 -18.70 -24.87
N ASP A 462 7.26 -19.38 -25.43
CA ASP A 462 7.08 -20.51 -26.33
C ASP A 462 6.44 -21.71 -25.61
N SER A 463 6.91 -22.05 -24.41
CA SER A 463 6.37 -23.16 -23.60
C SER A 463 4.89 -22.97 -23.24
N GLN A 464 4.44 -21.71 -23.13
CA GLN A 464 3.06 -21.35 -22.85
C GLN A 464 2.21 -21.26 -24.14
N GLY A 465 2.83 -21.37 -25.31
CA GLY A 465 2.18 -21.24 -26.62
C GLY A 465 1.89 -19.80 -27.03
N CYS A 466 2.54 -18.80 -26.41
CA CYS A 466 2.33 -17.38 -26.70
C CYS A 466 2.96 -16.94 -28.03
N LEU A 467 3.92 -17.72 -28.55
CA LEU A 467 4.62 -17.41 -29.81
C LEU A 467 3.99 -18.08 -31.03
N GLY A 468 2.90 -18.84 -30.85
CA GLY A 468 2.16 -19.49 -31.94
C GLY A 468 3.06 -20.33 -32.86
N ASP A 469 2.90 -20.15 -34.16
CA ASP A 469 3.63 -20.88 -35.21
C ASP A 469 4.91 -20.15 -35.67
N LEU A 470 5.43 -19.19 -34.89
CA LEU A 470 6.68 -18.51 -35.25
C LEU A 470 7.82 -19.52 -35.42
N PRO A 471 8.53 -19.54 -36.56
CA PRO A 471 9.70 -20.40 -36.72
C PRO A 471 10.81 -19.95 -35.77
N ASP A 472 11.71 -20.85 -35.40
CA ASP A 472 12.82 -20.50 -34.51
C ASP A 472 13.71 -19.40 -35.12
N GLN A 473 13.93 -19.46 -36.44
CA GLN A 473 14.79 -18.55 -37.19
C GLN A 473 14.31 -18.39 -38.63
N ASN A 474 14.59 -17.24 -39.23
CA ASN A 474 14.27 -16.98 -40.64
C ASN A 474 15.30 -17.65 -41.55
N GLN A 475 14.87 -18.27 -42.64
CA GLN A 475 15.79 -18.84 -43.64
C GLN A 475 16.41 -17.77 -44.55
N LEU A 476 15.82 -16.57 -44.59
CA LEU A 476 16.26 -15.43 -45.39
C LEU A 476 16.19 -14.16 -44.54
N SER A 477 17.19 -13.30 -44.67
CA SER A 477 17.21 -11.96 -44.08
C SER A 477 17.53 -10.96 -45.19
N LEU A 478 16.77 -9.87 -45.26
CA LEU A 478 16.90 -8.79 -46.26
C LEU A 478 17.15 -7.47 -45.52
N PHE A 479 17.85 -6.55 -46.19
CA PHE A 479 18.20 -5.23 -45.64
C PHE A 479 17.01 -4.29 -45.48
#